data_AF-A0AAV4ADI0-F1
#
_entry.id   AF-A0AAV4ADI0-F1
#
_cell.length_a   1.000
_cell.length_b   1.000
_cell.length_c   1.000
_cell.angle_alpha   90.00
_cell.angle_beta   90.00
_cell.angle_gamma   90.00
#
_symmetry.space_group_name_H-M   'P 1'
#
loop_
_entity.id
_entity.type
_entity.pdbx_description
1 polymer ?
#
loop_
_entity_poly.entity_id
_entity_poly.type
_entity_poly.pdbx_seq_one_letter_code
_entity_poly.pdbx_strand_id
1 'polypeptide(L)'
;MNLNTWYQQHPRRRYTWISPGDRCRNQIDYILVQKTWHSSFIKCKTKPGADCDTDHILVVAKIKLKSYRKKSDNNPLIRYELNKLQESNTQRFEALLDTCEEKTPEELWLGMKNIWTEAPENTLGKKKSMKKKPWISTETIELANEKRKARKNNEKGK
;
A
#
# COMPACT_ATOMS: atom_id res chain seq x y z
N MET A 1 16.71 -20.65 -7.45
CA MET A 1 17.77 -20.05 -8.29
C MET A 1 18.49 -19.00 -7.49
N ASN A 2 19.83 -19.04 -7.45
CA ASN A 2 20.65 -18.13 -6.63
C ASN A 2 20.99 -16.86 -7.42
N LEU A 3 20.52 -15.70 -6.95
CA LEU A 3 20.73 -14.43 -7.63
C LEU A 3 22.18 -13.93 -7.51
N ASN A 4 22.89 -14.27 -6.45
CA ASN A 4 24.24 -13.80 -6.19
C ASN A 4 25.26 -14.43 -7.14
N THR A 5 24.99 -15.65 -7.61
CA THR A 5 25.80 -16.34 -8.63
C THR A 5 25.33 -16.02 -10.04
N TRP A 6 24.03 -15.80 -10.25
CA TRP A 6 23.50 -15.43 -11.56
C TRP A 6 23.98 -14.05 -12.01
N TYR A 7 23.94 -13.06 -11.12
CA TYR A 7 24.45 -11.72 -11.41
C TYR A 7 25.93 -11.66 -11.05
N GLN A 8 26.78 -11.89 -12.05
CA GLN A 8 28.23 -11.87 -11.84
C GLN A 8 28.71 -10.51 -11.31
N GLN A 9 29.29 -10.55 -10.12
CA GLN A 9 30.01 -9.45 -9.49
C GLN A 9 31.50 -9.60 -9.79
N HIS A 10 32.21 -8.47 -9.87
CA HIS A 10 33.67 -8.47 -9.80
C HIS A 10 34.12 -9.24 -8.55
N PRO A 11 35.09 -10.18 -8.63
CA PRO A 11 35.48 -11.04 -7.51
C PRO A 11 35.75 -10.28 -6.20
N ARG A 12 36.41 -9.12 -6.28
CA ARG A 12 36.64 -8.19 -5.15
C ARG A 12 35.38 -7.69 -4.41
N ARG A 13 34.17 -7.95 -4.91
CA ARG A 13 32.90 -7.52 -4.30
C ARG A 13 31.94 -8.68 -4.07
N ARG A 14 32.39 -9.93 -4.13
CA ARG A 14 31.49 -11.09 -4.01
C ARG A 14 31.19 -11.51 -2.57
N TYR A 15 32.00 -11.08 -1.63
CA TYR A 15 31.87 -11.43 -0.22
C TYR A 15 30.66 -10.76 0.44
N THR A 16 30.02 -11.49 1.34
CA THR A 16 28.88 -11.03 2.14
C THR A 16 29.20 -11.02 3.64
N TRP A 17 30.39 -11.47 4.01
CA TRP A 17 30.86 -11.54 5.39
C TRP A 17 32.38 -11.34 5.45
N ILE A 18 32.85 -10.66 6.50
CA ILE A 18 34.26 -10.37 6.78
C ILE A 18 34.59 -10.87 8.19
N SER A 19 35.62 -11.70 8.36
CA SER A 19 36.02 -12.11 9.71
C SER A 19 36.55 -10.94 10.54
N PRO A 20 36.43 -10.99 11.88
CA PRO A 20 37.06 -10.02 12.76
C PRO A 20 38.55 -9.83 12.44
N GLY A 21 38.94 -8.59 12.15
CA GLY A 21 40.30 -8.26 11.72
C GLY A 21 40.60 -8.49 10.22
N ASP A 22 39.57 -8.59 9.37
CA ASP A 22 39.66 -8.71 7.90
C ASP A 22 40.56 -9.85 7.41
N ARG A 23 40.61 -10.97 8.15
CA ARG A 23 41.48 -12.12 7.84
C ARG A 23 40.97 -12.93 6.65
N CYS A 24 39.66 -12.98 6.49
CA CYS A 24 39.00 -13.73 5.42
C CYS A 24 37.66 -13.08 5.05
N ARG A 25 37.27 -13.26 3.80
CA ARG A 25 36.03 -12.73 3.23
C ARG A 25 35.29 -13.86 2.54
N ASN A 26 34.08 -14.14 2.99
CA ASN A 26 33.29 -15.27 2.51
C ASN A 26 31.96 -14.82 1.89
N GLN A 27 31.39 -15.67 1.05
CA GLN A 27 30.03 -15.49 0.54
C GLN A 27 29.11 -16.51 1.23
N ILE A 28 28.36 -16.06 2.24
CA ILE A 28 27.48 -16.92 3.05
C ILE A 28 26.01 -16.50 2.98
N ASP A 29 25.73 -15.29 2.50
CA ASP A 29 24.39 -14.74 2.36
C ASP A 29 23.92 -14.81 0.91
N TYR A 30 22.69 -15.27 0.70
CA TYR A 30 22.15 -15.52 -0.63
C TYR A 30 20.70 -15.06 -0.75
N ILE A 31 20.38 -14.44 -1.89
CA ILE A 31 18.99 -14.17 -2.27
C ILE A 31 18.55 -15.27 -3.23
N LEU A 32 17.62 -16.11 -2.77
CA LEU A 32 17.04 -17.19 -3.55
C LEU A 32 15.72 -16.75 -4.18
N VAL A 33 15.53 -17.10 -5.45
CA VAL A 33 14.28 -16.84 -6.17
C VAL A 33 13.77 -18.10 -6.87
N GLN A 34 12.45 -18.24 -6.98
CA GLN A 34 11.83 -19.19 -7.90
C GLN A 34 12.21 -18.86 -9.34
N LYS A 35 12.46 -19.90 -10.15
CA LYS A 35 12.93 -19.77 -11.54
C LYS A 35 11.98 -18.93 -12.41
N THR A 36 10.68 -19.03 -12.17
CA THR A 36 9.61 -18.29 -12.88
C THR A 36 9.73 -16.77 -12.71
N TRP A 37 10.16 -16.32 -11.54
CA TRP A 37 10.26 -14.89 -11.20
C TRP A 37 11.63 -14.29 -11.50
N HIS A 38 12.60 -15.10 -11.88
CA HIS A 38 13.98 -14.67 -12.09
C HIS A 38 14.11 -13.50 -13.08
N SER A 39 13.32 -13.50 -14.16
CA SER A 39 13.30 -12.43 -15.18
C SER A 39 12.80 -11.08 -14.67
N SER A 40 12.17 -11.04 -13.49
CA SER A 40 11.78 -9.78 -12.84
C SER A 40 12.95 -9.12 -12.13
N PHE A 41 14.04 -9.84 -11.84
CA PHE A 41 15.21 -9.26 -11.22
C PHE A 41 16.08 -8.58 -12.29
N ILE A 42 16.69 -7.45 -11.94
CA ILE A 42 17.57 -6.66 -12.83
C ILE A 42 19.03 -6.86 -12.44
N LYS A 43 19.31 -6.90 -11.13
CA LYS A 43 20.67 -6.99 -10.60
C LYS A 43 20.64 -7.50 -9.17
N CYS A 44 21.65 -8.29 -8.80
CA CYS A 44 21.99 -8.56 -7.40
C CYS A 44 23.43 -8.08 -7.15
N LYS A 45 23.67 -7.41 -6.02
CA LYS A 45 25.01 -6.94 -5.64
C LYS A 45 25.20 -6.78 -4.15
N THR A 46 26.43 -6.96 -3.69
CA THR A 46 26.83 -6.58 -2.34
C THR A 46 26.99 -5.07 -2.24
N LYS A 47 26.90 -4.54 -1.02
CA LYS A 47 27.06 -3.12 -0.70
C LYS A 47 28.08 -2.93 0.44
N PRO A 48 29.40 -3.08 0.16
CA PRO A 48 30.43 -2.96 1.20
C PRO A 48 30.56 -1.56 1.84
N GLY A 49 30.01 -0.52 1.20
CA GLY A 49 30.00 0.84 1.76
C GLY A 49 28.72 1.19 2.51
N ALA A 50 27.83 0.22 2.76
CA ALA A 50 26.71 0.41 3.68
C ALA A 50 27.25 0.15 5.10
N ASP A 51 27.09 1.13 5.98
CA ASP A 51 27.45 0.98 7.38
C ASP A 51 26.33 0.22 8.10
N CYS A 52 26.63 -0.99 8.55
CA CYS A 52 25.68 -1.87 9.23
C CYS A 52 26.20 -2.34 10.59
N ASP A 53 27.31 -1.76 11.08
CA ASP A 53 27.98 -2.09 12.35
C ASP A 53 28.03 -3.61 12.66
N THR A 54 28.26 -4.40 11.61
CA THR A 54 28.28 -5.86 11.65
C THR A 54 29.37 -6.37 10.72
N ASP A 55 29.80 -7.61 10.95
CA ASP A 55 30.70 -8.37 10.09
C ASP A 55 30.05 -8.80 8.75
N HIS A 56 28.72 -8.64 8.63
CA HIS A 56 27.95 -8.89 7.43
C HIS A 56 27.89 -7.68 6.49
N ILE A 57 27.94 -7.98 5.19
CA ILE A 57 27.81 -7.02 4.10
C ILE A 57 26.44 -7.17 3.45
N LEU A 58 25.72 -6.05 3.39
CA LEU A 58 24.39 -5.99 2.79
C LEU A 58 24.39 -6.53 1.34
N VAL A 59 23.47 -7.45 1.05
CA VAL A 59 23.18 -7.94 -0.30
C VAL A 59 21.87 -7.31 -0.79
N VAL A 60 21.92 -6.69 -1.96
CA VAL A 60 20.79 -5.95 -2.53
C VAL A 60 20.42 -6.48 -3.90
N ALA A 61 19.16 -6.87 -4.04
CA ALA A 61 18.53 -7.19 -5.31
C ALA A 61 17.66 -6.02 -5.82
N LYS A 62 17.82 -5.65 -7.08
CA LYS A 62 16.96 -4.70 -7.79
C LYS A 62 15.93 -5.49 -8.61
N ILE A 63 14.65 -5.20 -8.43
CA ILE A 63 13.54 -5.88 -9.09
C ILE A 63 12.80 -4.90 -9.99
N LYS A 64 12.43 -5.34 -11.19
CA LYS A 64 11.48 -4.71 -12.11
C LYS A 64 10.15 -5.45 -11.99
N LEU A 65 9.23 -4.87 -11.23
CA LEU A 65 7.86 -5.36 -11.20
C LEU A 65 7.13 -4.85 -12.44
N LYS A 66 6.65 -5.77 -13.28
CA LYS A 66 5.63 -5.42 -14.27
C LYS A 66 4.32 -5.30 -13.49
N SER A 67 3.80 -4.08 -13.33
CA SER A 67 2.48 -3.91 -12.72
C SER A 67 1.46 -4.62 -13.61
N TYR A 68 0.97 -5.78 -13.18
CA TYR A 68 -0.35 -6.18 -13.58
C TYR A 68 -1.26 -5.13 -12.94
N ARG A 69 -1.94 -4.31 -13.75
CA ARG A 69 -3.06 -3.53 -13.22
C ARG A 69 -4.06 -4.58 -12.73
N LYS A 70 -4.01 -4.91 -11.44
CA LYS A 70 -5.14 -5.53 -10.78
C LYS A 70 -6.25 -4.52 -11.05
N LYS A 71 -7.24 -4.89 -11.88
CA LYS A 71 -8.49 -4.15 -11.90
C LYS A 71 -8.88 -4.15 -10.43
N SER A 72 -8.80 -2.98 -9.79
CA SER A 72 -9.45 -2.82 -8.50
C SER A 72 -10.83 -3.35 -8.75
N ASP A 73 -11.29 -4.34 -7.97
CA ASP A 73 -12.73 -4.46 -7.84
C ASP A 73 -13.17 -3.05 -7.46
N ASN A 74 -13.96 -2.43 -8.34
CA ASN A 74 -14.44 -1.07 -8.17
C ASN A 74 -15.50 -1.07 -7.06
N ASN A 75 -15.19 -1.68 -5.92
CA ASN A 75 -15.93 -1.53 -4.69
C ASN A 75 -15.29 -0.33 -3.99
N PRO A 76 -15.77 0.90 -4.26
CA PRO A 76 -15.34 2.02 -3.46
C PRO A 76 -15.60 1.67 -1.99
N LEU A 77 -14.59 1.88 -1.15
CA LEU A 77 -14.77 1.81 0.30
C LEU A 77 -15.94 2.73 0.67
N ILE A 78 -17.04 2.15 1.15
CA ILE A 78 -18.19 2.92 1.65
C ILE A 78 -17.71 3.67 2.88
N ARG A 79 -17.80 4.99 2.83
CA ARG A 79 -17.50 5.86 3.98
C ARG A 79 -18.82 6.40 4.50
N TYR A 80 -19.05 6.34 5.80
CA TYR A 80 -20.23 6.92 6.45
C TYR A 80 -19.95 8.33 6.97
N GLU A 81 -20.99 9.15 7.11
CA GLU A 81 -20.86 10.51 7.66
C GLU A 81 -20.78 10.50 9.19
N LEU A 82 -19.57 10.30 9.72
CA LEU A 82 -19.33 10.22 11.16
C LEU A 82 -19.74 11.49 11.94
N ASN A 83 -19.85 12.64 11.28
CA ASN A 83 -20.32 13.88 11.92
C ASN A 83 -21.79 13.80 12.38
N LYS A 84 -22.56 12.84 11.85
CA LYS A 84 -23.95 12.58 12.26
C LYS A 84 -24.05 11.57 13.40
N LEU A 85 -22.92 11.06 13.89
CA LEU A 85 -22.91 10.11 14.99
C LEU A 85 -23.25 10.85 16.28
N GLN A 86 -24.42 10.55 16.84
CA GLN A 86 -24.87 11.04 18.15
C GLN A 86 -24.95 9.89 19.14
N GLU A 87 -24.93 10.19 20.44
CA GLU A 87 -25.04 9.21 21.53
C GLU A 87 -26.36 8.40 21.46
N SER A 88 -27.43 8.98 20.91
CA SER A 88 -28.67 8.23 20.64
C SER A 88 -28.48 7.09 19.62
N ASN A 89 -27.48 7.19 18.74
CA ASN A 89 -27.20 6.16 17.75
C ASN A 89 -26.46 4.98 18.38
N THR A 90 -25.62 5.20 19.39
CA THR A 90 -24.90 4.11 20.08
C THR A 90 -25.85 3.22 20.87
N GLN A 91 -26.85 3.81 21.55
CA GLN A 91 -27.92 3.05 22.24
C GLN A 91 -28.73 2.17 21.27
N ARG A 92 -28.99 2.66 20.05
CA ARG A 92 -29.65 1.86 19.00
C ARG A 92 -28.79 0.71 18.50
N PHE A 93 -27.47 0.84 18.51
CA PHE A 93 -26.55 -0.24 18.11
C PHE A 93 -26.42 -1.29 19.21
N GLU A 94 -26.41 -0.88 20.48
CA GLU A 94 -26.44 -1.79 21.63
C GLU A 94 -27.72 -2.63 21.65
N ALA A 95 -28.88 -2.02 21.37
CA ALA A 95 -30.15 -2.75 21.26
C ALA A 95 -30.17 -3.78 20.10
N LEU A 96 -29.35 -3.57 19.06
CA LEU A 96 -29.21 -4.52 17.94
C LEU A 96 -28.25 -5.68 18.26
N LEU A 97 -27.41 -5.54 19.29
CA LEU A 97 -26.47 -6.58 19.73
C LEU A 97 -27.11 -7.60 20.69
N ASP A 98 -28.26 -7.28 21.28
CA ASP A 98 -28.92 -8.08 22.32
C ASP A 98 -29.72 -9.28 21.78
N THR A 99 -29.19 -9.96 20.75
CA THR A 99 -29.72 -11.26 20.31
C THR A 99 -29.05 -12.39 21.09
N CYS A 100 -29.58 -12.67 22.28
CA CYS A 100 -29.21 -13.82 23.10
C CYS A 100 -29.93 -15.09 22.63
N GLU A 101 -29.34 -15.88 21.72
CA GLU A 101 -29.74 -17.28 21.47
C GLU A 101 -28.53 -18.14 21.13
N GLU A 102 -28.62 -19.46 21.38
CA GLU A 102 -27.63 -20.53 21.13
C GLU A 102 -27.25 -20.64 19.64
N LYS A 103 -26.52 -19.65 19.12
CA LYS A 103 -26.11 -19.55 17.73
C LYS A 103 -24.71 -20.11 17.53
N THR A 104 -24.51 -20.71 16.36
CA THR A 104 -23.18 -21.16 15.92
C THR A 104 -22.25 -19.96 15.71
N PRO A 105 -20.91 -20.12 15.79
CA PRO A 105 -19.96 -19.04 15.53
C PRO A 105 -20.17 -18.33 14.17
N GLU A 106 -20.59 -19.07 13.15
CA GLU A 106 -20.89 -18.54 11.82
C GLU A 106 -22.12 -17.62 11.82
N GLU A 107 -23.16 -17.97 12.57
CA GLU A 107 -24.38 -17.18 12.72
C GLU A 107 -24.13 -15.91 13.54
N LEU A 108 -23.31 -16.03 14.60
CA LEU A 108 -22.86 -14.87 15.38
C LEU A 108 -22.04 -13.89 14.53
N TRP A 109 -21.11 -14.42 13.73
CA TRP A 109 -20.33 -13.61 12.78
C TRP A 109 -21.23 -12.93 11.74
N LEU A 110 -22.19 -13.65 11.18
CA LEU A 110 -23.11 -13.08 10.19
C LEU A 110 -23.99 -12.00 10.81
N GLY A 111 -24.51 -12.22 12.03
CA GLY A 111 -25.25 -11.23 12.80
C GLY A 111 -24.43 -9.97 13.04
N MET A 112 -23.21 -10.12 13.57
CA MET A 112 -22.29 -8.99 13.79
C MET A 112 -21.99 -8.23 12.49
N LYS A 113 -21.72 -8.96 11.41
CA LYS A 113 -21.44 -8.37 10.10
C LYS A 113 -22.63 -7.56 9.58
N ASN A 114 -23.84 -8.11 9.68
CA ASN A 114 -25.07 -7.44 9.26
C ASN A 114 -25.31 -6.18 10.08
N ILE A 115 -25.18 -6.25 11.40
CA ILE A 115 -25.27 -5.08 12.28
C ILE A 115 -24.26 -4.03 11.83
N TRP A 116 -22.98 -4.38 11.69
CA TRP A 116 -21.93 -3.43 11.30
C TRP A 116 -22.17 -2.78 9.92
N THR A 117 -22.88 -3.46 9.02
CA THR A 117 -23.24 -2.89 7.71
C THR A 117 -24.52 -2.06 7.73
N GLU A 118 -25.58 -2.53 8.39
CA GLU A 118 -26.92 -1.92 8.36
C GLU A 118 -27.04 -0.74 9.33
N ALA A 119 -26.47 -0.86 10.53
CA ALA A 119 -26.46 0.17 11.57
C ALA A 119 -26.03 1.54 11.03
N PRO A 120 -24.84 1.69 10.41
CA PRO A 120 -24.40 2.96 9.87
C PRO A 120 -25.15 3.38 8.59
N GLU A 121 -25.70 2.45 7.83
CA GLU A 121 -26.51 2.76 6.65
C GLU A 121 -27.84 3.42 7.05
N ASN A 122 -28.47 2.94 8.12
CA ASN A 122 -29.74 3.47 8.65
C ASN A 122 -29.58 4.79 9.43
N THR A 123 -28.41 5.03 10.04
CA THR A 123 -28.22 6.18 10.95
C THR A 123 -27.35 7.31 10.37
N LEU A 124 -26.23 6.98 9.73
CA LEU A 124 -25.22 7.96 9.33
C LEU A 124 -25.35 8.35 7.85
N GLY A 125 -25.80 7.42 7.01
CA GLY A 125 -25.82 7.59 5.56
C GLY A 125 -24.41 7.64 4.93
N LYS A 126 -24.34 7.39 3.62
CA LYS A 126 -23.07 7.32 2.88
C LYS A 126 -22.53 8.73 2.61
N LYS A 127 -21.25 8.94 2.88
CA LYS A 127 -20.52 10.18 2.58
C LYS A 127 -20.50 10.41 1.08
N LYS A 128 -21.18 11.46 0.64
CA LYS A 128 -21.15 11.86 -0.77
C LYS A 128 -19.76 12.38 -1.12
N SER A 129 -19.29 12.02 -2.32
CA SER A 129 -18.06 12.62 -2.86
C SER A 129 -18.29 14.12 -3.04
N MET A 130 -17.61 14.93 -2.21
CA MET A 130 -17.66 16.39 -2.36
C MET A 130 -16.88 16.78 -3.62
N LYS A 131 -17.59 17.27 -4.65
CA LYS A 131 -16.96 17.79 -5.87
C LYS A 131 -16.03 18.98 -5.60
N LYS A 132 -16.28 19.72 -4.50
CA LYS A 132 -15.50 20.89 -4.08
C LYS A 132 -14.91 20.61 -2.69
N LYS A 133 -13.60 20.80 -2.54
CA LYS A 133 -12.94 20.72 -1.23
C LYS A 133 -13.33 21.98 -0.43
N PRO A 134 -13.66 21.88 0.87
CA PRO A 134 -14.16 23.04 1.62
C PRO A 134 -13.12 24.16 1.79
N TRP A 135 -11.83 23.86 1.66
CA TRP A 135 -10.74 24.83 1.77
C TRP A 135 -10.35 25.51 0.44
N ILE A 136 -11.02 25.20 -0.68
CA ILE A 136 -10.76 25.86 -1.96
C ILE A 136 -11.96 26.73 -2.33
N SER A 137 -11.74 28.04 -2.46
CA SER A 137 -12.79 28.98 -2.82
C SER A 137 -13.24 28.75 -4.27
N THR A 138 -14.50 29.11 -4.56
CA THR A 138 -15.04 29.06 -5.93
C THR A 138 -14.22 29.95 -6.88
N GLU A 139 -13.83 31.13 -6.40
CA GLU A 139 -12.96 32.07 -7.12
C GLU A 139 -11.61 31.44 -7.50
N THR A 140 -10.97 30.69 -6.60
CA THR A 140 -9.69 30.01 -6.90
C THR A 140 -9.86 28.96 -8.00
N ILE A 141 -11.00 28.25 -8.01
CA ILE A 141 -11.32 27.28 -9.06
C ILE A 141 -11.55 27.98 -10.41
N GLU A 142 -12.24 29.12 -10.40
CA GLU A 142 -12.52 29.93 -11.59
C GLU A 142 -11.24 30.48 -12.21
N LEU A 143 -10.36 31.10 -11.42
CA LEU A 143 -9.03 31.55 -11.83
C LEU A 143 -8.19 30.40 -12.44
N ALA A 144 -8.21 29.22 -11.81
CA ALA A 144 -7.51 28.05 -12.34
C ALA A 144 -8.09 27.59 -13.69
N ASN A 145 -9.39 27.71 -13.89
CA ASN A 145 -10.05 27.37 -15.15
C ASN A 145 -9.77 28.40 -16.26
N GLU A 146 -9.75 29.69 -15.93
CA GLU A 146 -9.34 30.75 -16.86
C GLU A 146 -7.91 30.55 -17.34
N LYS A 147 -6.97 30.28 -16.42
CA LYS A 147 -5.58 29.98 -16.76
C LYS A 147 -5.46 28.77 -17.71
N ARG A 148 -6.27 27.73 -17.51
CA ARG A 148 -6.32 26.56 -18.41
C ARG A 148 -6.86 26.91 -19.80
N LYS A 149 -7.90 27.74 -19.88
CA LYS A 149 -8.46 28.21 -21.16
C LYS A 149 -7.45 29.05 -21.93
N ALA A 150 -6.79 29.99 -21.26
CA ALA A 150 -5.74 30.82 -21.86
C ALA A 150 -4.58 29.99 -22.41
N ARG A 151 -4.15 28.94 -21.68
CA ARG A 151 -3.09 28.03 -22.14
C ARG A 151 -3.50 27.24 -23.38
N LYS A 152 -4.73 26.72 -23.43
CA LYS A 152 -5.26 26.01 -24.61
C LYS A 152 -5.38 26.91 -25.84
N ASN A 153 -5.71 28.19 -25.65
CA ASN A 153 -5.81 29.14 -26.76
C ASN A 153 -4.43 29.50 -27.32
N ASN A 154 -3.42 29.64 -26.46
CA ASN A 154 -2.03 29.85 -26.90
C ASN A 154 -1.43 28.63 -27.63
N GLU A 155 -1.86 27.40 -27.30
CA GLU A 155 -1.40 26.18 -27.99
C GLU A 155 -2.06 26.00 -29.37
N LYS A 156 -3.21 26.63 -29.66
CA LYS A 156 -3.90 26.59 -30.97
C LYS A 156 -3.48 27.69 -31.95
N GLY A 157 -2.76 28.70 -31.47
CA GLY A 157 -2.24 29.82 -32.28
C GLY A 157 -0.79 29.63 -32.74
N LYS A 158 -0.22 28.43 -32.54
CA LYS A 158 1.03 27.96 -33.15
C LYS A 158 0.71 26.87 -34.16
#